data_AF-C7DYA7-F1
#
_entry.id   AF-C7DYA7-F1
#
_cell.length_a   1.000
_cell.length_b   1.000
_cell.length_c   1.000
_cell.angle_alpha   90.00
_cell.angle_beta   90.00
_cell.angle_gamma   90.00
#
_symmetry.space_group_name_H-M   'P 1'
#
loop_
_entity.id
_entity.type
_entity.pdbx_description
1 polymer ?
#
loop_
_entity_poly.entity_id
_entity_poly.type
_entity_poly.pdbx_seq_one_letter_code
_entity_poly.pdbx_strand_id
1 'polypeptide(L)'
;MGNICVGGSSMAHQVNSPDRVNNSSGDNQNDIVGEIINLRHQLSEAVNLPQHQVDFLNNEAPPSLRDNYRGLDRATRNDILVADMHHRRLTQGGPHPATSTQDSINNMQTRVSAWHDMNEALDHAMQVHNYIPPQYVPTINPSGSIRMATLTPRPWES
;
A
#
# COMPACT_ATOMS: atom_id res chain seq x y z
N MET A 1 -23.41 22.47 71.82
CA MET A 1 -22.05 23.05 71.75
C MET A 1 -21.21 22.04 70.97
N GLY A 2 -21.09 22.19 69.64
CA GLY A 2 -19.87 22.68 68.94
C GLY A 2 -18.89 21.51 68.71
N ASN A 3 -18.27 21.21 67.56
CA ASN A 3 -18.06 21.89 66.29
C ASN A 3 -17.68 20.82 65.24
N ILE A 4 -17.91 21.11 63.96
CA ILE A 4 -17.37 20.35 62.80
C ILE A 4 -15.93 20.80 62.58
N CYS A 5 -14.98 19.87 62.38
CA CYS A 5 -13.74 20.13 61.65
C CYS A 5 -13.45 18.98 60.68
N VAL A 6 -13.44 19.36 59.40
CA VAL A 6 -13.08 18.61 58.21
C VAL A 6 -11.56 18.58 58.06
N GLY A 7 -11.01 17.49 57.53
CA GLY A 7 -9.81 17.54 56.68
C GLY A 7 -8.55 16.87 57.21
N GLY A 8 -7.97 15.99 56.38
CA GLY A 8 -6.53 15.71 56.38
C GLY A 8 -6.11 14.27 56.67
N SER A 9 -6.47 13.31 55.81
CA SER A 9 -5.76 12.02 55.74
C SER A 9 -4.79 12.05 54.56
N SER A 10 -3.52 12.39 54.81
CA SER A 10 -2.47 12.21 53.81
C SER A 10 -1.10 12.34 54.44
N MET A 11 -0.58 11.27 55.06
CA MET A 11 0.86 11.02 55.21
C MET A 11 1.09 9.52 55.47
N ALA A 12 1.11 8.71 54.41
CA ALA A 12 1.79 7.41 54.46
C ALA A 12 3.24 7.65 54.03
N HIS A 13 4.16 7.44 54.98
CA HIS A 13 5.60 7.54 54.79
C HIS A 13 6.05 6.67 53.61
N GLN A 14 6.88 7.26 52.74
CA GLN A 14 7.54 6.56 51.64
C GLN A 14 8.38 5.41 52.19
N VAL A 15 7.99 4.18 51.84
CA VAL A 15 8.89 3.02 51.90
C VAL A 15 9.60 2.95 50.56
N ASN A 16 10.83 3.47 50.54
CA ASN A 16 11.78 3.32 49.46
C ASN A 16 12.06 1.82 49.26
N SER A 17 11.64 1.27 48.12
CA SER A 17 12.07 -0.05 47.64
C SER A 17 12.88 0.16 46.35
N PRO A 18 14.08 -0.41 46.26
CA PRO A 18 15.10 -0.04 45.27
C PRO A 18 14.76 -0.52 43.85
N ASP A 19 15.22 0.28 42.89
CA ASP A 19 15.34 0.05 41.45
C ASP A 19 14.68 -1.22 40.90
N ARG A 20 13.40 -1.12 40.54
CA ARG A 20 13.00 -1.74 39.28
C ARG A 20 13.56 -0.85 38.18
N VAL A 21 14.71 -1.26 37.63
CA VAL A 21 15.11 -0.88 36.28
C VAL A 21 13.89 -1.10 35.39
N ASN A 22 13.22 0.00 35.07
CA ASN A 22 12.09 0.03 34.19
C ASN A 22 12.63 -0.35 32.82
N ASN A 23 12.52 -1.63 32.45
CA ASN A 23 12.76 -2.05 31.09
C ASN A 23 11.66 -1.39 30.25
N SER A 24 12.00 -0.27 29.59
CA SER A 24 11.16 0.49 28.65
C SER A 24 10.61 -0.44 27.57
N SER A 25 9.52 -1.11 27.89
CA SER A 25 8.83 -2.06 27.00
C SER A 25 7.54 -1.44 26.48
N GLY A 26 6.99 -0.46 27.20
CA GLY A 26 5.76 0.26 26.83
C GLY A 26 5.97 1.28 25.70
N ASP A 27 7.10 1.99 25.70
CA ASP A 27 7.39 3.01 24.68
C ASP A 27 7.67 2.36 23.32
N ASN A 28 8.56 1.36 23.30
CA ASN A 28 8.91 0.60 22.09
C ASN A 28 7.68 -0.07 21.44
N GLN A 29 6.74 -0.56 22.25
CA GLN A 29 5.54 -1.22 21.72
C GLN A 29 4.58 -0.22 21.06
N ASN A 30 4.46 0.99 21.60
CA ASN A 30 3.66 2.05 20.99
C ASN A 30 4.31 2.54 19.68
N ASP A 31 5.63 2.64 19.64
CA ASP A 31 6.38 3.02 18.43
C ASP A 31 6.21 1.98 17.32
N ILE A 32 6.34 0.69 17.65
CA ILE A 32 6.15 -0.43 16.72
C ILE A 32 4.71 -0.48 16.18
N VAL A 33 3.72 -0.24 17.04
CA VAL A 33 2.31 -0.17 16.62
C VAL A 33 2.10 1.00 15.67
N GLY A 34 2.65 2.17 15.99
CA GLY A 34 2.59 3.36 15.14
C GLY A 34 3.20 3.10 13.76
N GLU A 35 4.36 2.45 13.71
CA GLU A 35 5.05 2.12 12.46
C GLU A 35 4.21 1.17 11.58
N ILE A 36 3.65 0.10 12.16
CA ILE A 36 2.81 -0.85 11.42
C ILE A 36 1.58 -0.17 10.82
N ILE A 37 0.90 0.68 11.61
CA ILE A 37 -0.29 1.39 11.14
C ILE A 37 0.08 2.35 10.00
N ASN A 38 1.18 3.08 10.15
CA ASN A 38 1.67 4.01 9.14
C ASN A 38 1.98 3.30 7.82
N LEU A 39 2.75 2.20 7.86
CA LEU A 39 3.08 1.41 6.67
C LEU A 39 1.84 0.80 6.02
N ARG A 40 0.92 0.25 6.84
CA ARG A 40 -0.36 -0.26 6.35
C ARG A 40 -1.17 0.82 5.63
N HIS A 41 -1.18 2.05 6.13
CA HIS A 41 -1.87 3.17 5.48
C HIS A 41 -1.22 3.48 4.12
N GLN A 42 0.10 3.68 4.08
CA GLN A 42 0.83 3.94 2.83
C GLN A 42 0.58 2.86 1.78
N LEU A 43 0.61 1.58 2.17
CA LEU A 43 0.31 0.47 1.27
C LEU A 43 -1.14 0.47 0.81
N SER A 44 -2.09 0.83 1.68
CA SER A 44 -3.50 0.93 1.31
C SER A 44 -3.78 2.07 0.33
N GLU A 45 -3.03 3.16 0.40
CA GLU A 45 -3.10 4.23 -0.59
C GLU A 45 -2.45 3.79 -1.91
N ALA A 46 -1.29 3.11 -1.86
CA ALA A 46 -0.57 2.66 -3.05
C ALA A 46 -1.36 1.65 -3.91
N VAL A 47 -2.12 0.74 -3.30
CA VAL A 47 -2.96 -0.23 -4.05
C VAL A 47 -4.16 0.42 -4.74
N ASN A 48 -4.57 1.62 -4.31
CA ASN A 48 -5.71 2.34 -4.87
C ASN A 48 -5.29 3.17 -6.09
N LEU A 49 -4.91 2.48 -7.16
CA LEU A 49 -4.54 3.13 -8.41
C LEU A 49 -5.71 3.96 -8.98
N PRO A 50 -5.43 5.13 -9.56
CA PRO A 50 -6.42 5.92 -10.28
C PRO A 50 -6.96 5.19 -11.51
N GLN A 51 -8.22 5.47 -11.86
CA GLN A 51 -8.95 4.74 -12.90
C GLN A 51 -8.22 4.65 -14.25
N HIS A 52 -7.56 5.72 -14.69
CA HIS A 52 -6.84 5.74 -15.96
C HIS A 52 -5.65 4.76 -16.01
N GLN A 53 -4.93 4.58 -14.90
CA GLN A 53 -3.85 3.58 -14.80
C GLN A 53 -4.42 2.16 -14.79
N VAL A 54 -5.58 1.96 -14.16
CA VAL A 54 -6.31 0.67 -14.20
C VAL A 54 -6.77 0.35 -15.62
N ASP A 55 -7.29 1.33 -16.35
CA ASP A 55 -7.72 1.15 -17.74
C ASP A 55 -6.54 0.81 -18.65
N PHE A 56 -5.40 1.49 -18.48
CA PHE A 56 -4.15 1.16 -19.18
C PHE A 56 -3.69 -0.28 -18.86
N LEU A 57 -3.64 -0.65 -17.56
CA LEU A 57 -3.29 -2.00 -17.12
C LEU A 57 -4.16 -3.10 -17.73
N ASN A 58 -5.44 -2.82 -17.94
CA ASN A 58 -6.38 -3.81 -18.48
C ASN A 58 -6.28 -3.95 -20.01
N ASN A 59 -6.04 -2.85 -20.72
CA ASN A 59 -6.21 -2.80 -22.18
C ASN A 59 -4.90 -2.67 -22.96
N GLU A 60 -3.91 -1.96 -22.44
CA GLU A 60 -2.77 -1.46 -23.22
C GLU A 60 -1.41 -1.83 -22.63
N ALA A 61 -1.36 -2.15 -21.33
CA ALA A 61 -0.12 -2.48 -20.64
C ALA A 61 0.51 -3.79 -21.16
N PRO A 62 1.84 -3.83 -21.29
CA PRO A 62 2.58 -5.05 -21.62
C PRO A 62 2.27 -6.19 -20.63
N PRO A 63 2.26 -7.46 -21.09
CA PRO A 63 1.95 -8.61 -20.23
C PRO A 63 2.83 -8.68 -18.97
N SER A 64 4.13 -8.40 -19.10
CA SER A 64 5.08 -8.39 -17.98
C SER A 64 4.73 -7.36 -16.91
N LEU A 65 4.30 -6.16 -17.31
CA LEU A 65 3.91 -5.09 -16.39
C LEU A 65 2.64 -5.46 -15.63
N ARG A 66 1.67 -6.05 -16.34
CA ARG A 66 0.42 -6.54 -15.74
C ARG A 66 0.65 -7.65 -14.73
N ASP A 67 1.51 -8.61 -15.06
CA ASP A 67 1.84 -9.72 -14.16
C ASP A 67 2.59 -9.24 -12.92
N ASN A 68 3.52 -8.28 -13.10
CA ASN A 68 4.21 -7.65 -11.98
C ASN A 68 3.22 -6.93 -11.05
N TYR A 69 2.33 -6.11 -11.61
CA TYR A 69 1.27 -5.44 -10.85
C TYR A 69 0.42 -6.43 -10.05
N ARG A 70 -0.07 -7.50 -10.68
CA ARG A 70 -0.91 -8.51 -10.01
C ARG A 70 -0.18 -9.23 -8.89
N GLY A 71 1.10 -9.55 -9.10
CA GLY A 71 1.95 -10.16 -8.07
C GLY A 71 2.15 -9.22 -6.89
N LEU A 72 2.42 -7.94 -7.17
CA LEU A 72 2.61 -6.90 -6.18
C LEU A 72 1.32 -6.64 -5.38
N ASP A 73 0.18 -6.42 -6.04
CA ASP A 73 -1.13 -6.22 -5.39
C ASP A 73 -1.50 -7.39 -4.47
N ARG A 74 -1.37 -8.64 -4.96
CA ARG A 74 -1.69 -9.81 -4.16
C ARG A 74 -0.85 -9.89 -2.89
N ALA A 75 0.45 -9.66 -3.01
CA ALA A 75 1.34 -9.73 -1.86
C ALA A 75 1.11 -8.57 -0.89
N THR A 76 0.92 -7.34 -1.38
CA THR A 76 0.61 -6.19 -0.52
C THR A 76 -0.69 -6.38 0.25
N ARG A 77 -1.74 -6.94 -0.36
CA ARG A 77 -2.97 -7.29 0.36
C ARG A 77 -2.72 -8.31 1.48
N ASN A 78 -1.80 -9.25 1.28
CA ASN A 78 -1.41 -10.19 2.33
C ASN A 78 -0.68 -9.49 3.48
N ASP A 79 0.27 -8.61 3.15
CA ASP A 79 1.03 -7.85 4.15
C ASP A 79 0.12 -6.94 4.99
N ILE A 80 -0.89 -6.30 4.37
CA ILE A 80 -1.91 -5.52 5.09
C ILE A 80 -2.71 -6.38 6.09
N LEU A 81 -3.09 -7.61 5.69
CA LEU A 81 -3.80 -8.53 6.60
C LEU A 81 -2.92 -8.94 7.78
N VAL A 82 -1.63 -9.18 7.54
CA VAL A 82 -0.66 -9.52 8.59
C VAL A 82 -0.42 -8.34 9.52
N ALA A 83 -0.32 -7.12 8.99
CA ALA A 83 -0.25 -5.89 9.76
C ALA A 83 -1.46 -5.71 10.68
N ASP A 84 -2.67 -5.96 10.18
CA ASP A 84 -3.90 -5.91 10.98
C ASP A 84 -3.89 -6.97 12.11
N MET A 85 -3.30 -8.16 11.88
CA MET A 85 -3.10 -9.17 12.93
C MET A 85 -2.10 -8.72 13.99
N HIS A 86 -0.96 -8.14 13.61
CA HIS A 86 0.00 -7.59 14.56
C HIS A 86 -0.61 -6.46 15.40
N HIS A 87 -1.34 -5.54 14.75
CA HIS A 87 -2.01 -4.47 15.46
C HIS A 87 -3.00 -5.00 16.50
N ARG A 88 -3.86 -5.97 16.15
CA ARG A 88 -4.78 -6.62 17.10
C ARG A 88 -4.05 -7.38 18.21
N ARG A 89 -2.94 -8.06 17.88
CA ARG A 89 -2.10 -8.77 18.88
C ARG A 89 -1.58 -7.79 19.92
N LEU A 90 -1.02 -6.67 19.48
CA LEU A 90 -0.33 -5.70 20.34
C LEU A 90 -1.29 -4.83 21.15
N THR A 91 -2.51 -4.58 20.65
CA THR A 91 -3.49 -3.69 21.31
C THR A 91 -4.59 -4.43 22.07
N GLN A 92 -4.97 -5.63 21.64
CA GLN A 92 -6.15 -6.36 22.14
C GLN A 92 -5.84 -7.78 22.62
N GLY A 93 -4.57 -8.22 22.55
CA GLY A 93 -4.19 -9.58 22.92
C GLY A 93 -4.65 -10.66 21.93
N GLY A 94 -4.86 -10.29 20.66
CA GLY A 94 -5.31 -11.19 19.58
C GLY A 94 -4.37 -12.37 19.26
N PRO A 95 -4.71 -13.21 18.27
CA PRO A 95 -3.88 -14.36 17.86
C PRO A 95 -2.48 -13.91 17.39
N HIS A 96 -1.47 -14.74 17.65
CA HIS A 96 -0.10 -14.47 17.20
C HIS A 96 0.01 -14.76 15.69
N PRO A 97 0.41 -13.80 14.85
CA PRO A 97 0.69 -14.07 13.45
C PRO A 97 1.91 -15.00 13.31
N ALA A 98 1.97 -15.76 12.22
CA ALA A 98 3.08 -16.68 11.96
C ALA A 98 4.41 -15.94 11.71
N THR A 99 4.32 -14.76 11.11
CA THR A 99 5.47 -13.88 10.81
C THR A 99 5.79 -13.01 12.02
N SER A 100 7.07 -12.73 12.25
CA SER A 100 7.47 -11.83 13.33
C SER A 100 7.09 -10.37 12.99
N THR A 101 6.91 -9.55 14.02
CA THR A 101 6.55 -8.13 13.84
C THR A 101 7.59 -7.37 13.03
N GLN A 102 8.87 -7.63 13.27
CA GLN A 102 9.97 -6.96 12.55
C GLN A 102 10.03 -7.41 11.08
N ASP A 103 9.83 -8.70 10.80
CA ASP A 103 9.80 -9.21 9.43
C ASP A 103 8.63 -8.59 8.65
N SER A 104 7.47 -8.46 9.28
CA SER A 104 6.31 -7.79 8.68
C SER A 104 6.59 -6.32 8.37
N ILE A 105 7.27 -5.58 9.27
CA ILE A 105 7.69 -4.20 9.02
C ILE A 105 8.65 -4.14 7.82
N ASN A 106 9.69 -4.98 7.80
CA ASN A 106 10.68 -5.01 6.72
C ASN A 106 10.02 -5.35 5.37
N ASN A 107 9.08 -6.30 5.36
CA ASN A 107 8.32 -6.67 4.16
C ASN A 107 7.47 -5.51 3.66
N MET A 108 6.76 -4.82 4.56
CA MET A 108 5.95 -3.67 4.19
C MET A 108 6.79 -2.50 3.66
N GLN A 109 7.94 -2.20 4.27
CA GLN A 109 8.87 -1.19 3.76
C GLN A 109 9.35 -1.55 2.35
N THR A 110 9.73 -2.81 2.13
CA THR A 110 10.10 -3.32 0.80
C THR A 110 8.95 -3.17 -0.20
N ARG A 111 7.70 -3.39 0.24
CA ARG A 111 6.53 -3.19 -0.60
C ARG A 111 6.27 -1.73 -0.95
N VAL A 112 6.50 -0.80 -0.02
CA VAL A 112 6.37 0.64 -0.30
C VAL A 112 7.34 1.02 -1.43
N SER A 113 8.60 0.59 -1.35
CA SER A 113 9.57 0.80 -2.43
C SER A 113 9.14 0.16 -3.74
N ALA A 114 8.67 -1.10 -3.72
CA ALA A 114 8.21 -1.78 -4.92
C ALA A 114 7.00 -1.10 -5.58
N TRP A 115 6.09 -0.49 -4.80
CA TRP A 115 5.00 0.32 -5.34
C TRP A 115 5.48 1.63 -5.96
N HIS A 116 6.52 2.25 -5.39
CA HIS A 116 7.16 3.41 -6.00
C HIS A 116 7.71 3.06 -7.39
N ASP A 117 8.49 1.98 -7.48
CA ASP A 117 9.05 1.48 -8.74
C ASP A 117 7.94 1.10 -9.74
N MET A 118 6.85 0.49 -9.26
CA MET A 118 5.71 0.12 -10.10
C MET A 118 5.00 1.36 -10.67
N ASN A 119 4.83 2.41 -9.87
CA ASN A 119 4.22 3.66 -10.32
C ASN A 119 5.09 4.37 -11.36
N GLU A 120 6.40 4.42 -11.15
CA GLU A 120 7.33 4.95 -12.15
C GLU A 120 7.29 4.14 -13.46
N ALA A 121 7.24 2.81 -13.36
CA ALA A 121 7.13 1.93 -14.52
C ALA A 121 5.80 2.10 -15.27
N LEU A 122 4.70 2.31 -14.54
CA LEU A 122 3.39 2.60 -15.12
C LEU A 122 3.40 3.94 -15.86
N ASP A 123 3.89 5.00 -15.21
CA ASP A 123 3.95 6.33 -15.82
C ASP A 123 4.83 6.34 -17.07
N HIS A 124 5.98 5.68 -17.02
CA HIS A 124 6.85 5.55 -18.19
C HIS A 124 6.18 4.75 -19.32
N ALA A 125 5.51 3.64 -19.00
CA ALA A 125 4.79 2.84 -20.00
C ALA A 125 3.62 3.62 -20.64
N MET A 126 2.87 4.37 -19.85
CA MET A 126 1.79 5.23 -20.33
C MET A 126 2.30 6.39 -21.19
N GLN A 127 3.42 7.00 -20.81
CA GLN A 127 4.07 8.04 -21.63
C GLN A 127 4.50 7.47 -22.98
N VAL A 128 5.22 6.36 -23.01
CA VAL A 128 5.64 5.69 -24.25
C VAL A 128 4.42 5.39 -25.13
N HIS A 129 3.34 4.87 -24.54
CA HIS A 129 2.11 4.56 -25.27
C HIS A 129 1.45 5.81 -25.89
N ASN A 130 1.42 6.94 -25.17
CA ASN A 130 0.92 8.22 -25.71
C ASN A 130 1.78 8.77 -26.87
N TYR A 131 3.05 8.38 -26.98
CA TYR A 131 3.93 8.74 -28.10
C TYR A 131 3.88 7.75 -29.27
N ILE A 132 3.14 6.66 -29.17
CA ILE A 132 2.94 5.73 -30.30
C ILE A 132 1.85 6.33 -31.19
N PRO A 133 2.17 6.84 -32.41
CA PRO A 133 1.13 7.23 -33.36
C PRO A 133 0.23 6.01 -33.61
N PRO A 134 -1.10 6.19 -33.70
CA PRO A 134 -2.04 5.08 -33.83
C PRO A 134 -1.58 4.19 -34.98
N GLN A 135 -1.04 3.02 -34.63
CA GLN A 135 -0.59 2.07 -35.63
C GLN A 135 -1.85 1.56 -36.31
N TYR A 136 -1.93 1.79 -37.62
CA TYR A 136 -2.99 1.27 -38.46
C TYR A 136 -3.12 -0.24 -38.19
N VAL A 137 -4.15 -0.63 -37.45
CA VAL A 137 -4.55 -2.02 -37.34
C VAL A 137 -5.08 -2.39 -38.73
N PRO A 138 -4.42 -3.28 -39.49
CA PRO A 138 -5.04 -3.77 -40.70
C PRO A 138 -6.28 -4.56 -40.28
N THR A 139 -7.46 -3.97 -40.49
CA THR A 139 -8.73 -4.71 -40.42
C THR A 139 -8.70 -5.80 -41.47
N ILE A 140 -8.33 -7.02 -41.05
CA ILE A 140 -8.52 -8.22 -41.85
C ILE A 140 -10.02 -8.50 -41.80
N ASN A 141 -10.72 -8.06 -42.83
CA ASN A 141 -12.15 -8.32 -43.00
C ASN A 141 -12.34 -9.85 -43.16
N PRO A 142 -13.23 -10.52 -42.39
CA PRO A 142 -13.41 -11.98 -42.46
C PRO A 142 -14.20 -12.45 -43.70
N SER A 143 -14.09 -11.76 -44.82
CA SER A 143 -14.74 -12.14 -46.09
C SER A 143 -13.82 -11.79 -47.25
N GLY A 144 -13.56 -12.79 -48.08
CA GLY A 144 -12.45 -12.86 -49.03
C GLY A 144 -12.30 -11.70 -50.01
N SER A 145 -11.09 -11.67 -50.59
CA SER A 145 -10.55 -10.85 -51.69
C SER A 145 -9.56 -9.79 -51.24
N ILE A 146 -8.28 -10.07 -51.44
CA ILE A 146 -7.18 -9.08 -51.39
C ILE A 146 -7.48 -8.03 -52.44
N ARG A 147 -8.04 -6.89 -52.03
CA ARG A 147 -8.06 -5.68 -52.85
C ARG A 147 -6.98 -4.77 -52.27
N MET A 148 -5.91 -4.57 -53.04
CA MET A 148 -4.91 -3.53 -52.78
C MET A 148 -5.67 -2.22 -52.53
N ALA A 149 -5.55 -1.67 -51.32
CA ALA A 149 -6.18 -0.42 -50.97
C ALA A 149 -5.51 0.69 -51.79
N THR A 150 -6.22 1.18 -52.80
CA THR A 150 -5.84 2.38 -53.54
C THR A 150 -5.86 3.55 -52.56
N LEU A 151 -4.68 4.10 -52.27
CA LEU A 151 -4.50 5.36 -51.56
C LEU A 151 -5.27 6.46 -52.30
N THR A 152 -6.37 6.91 -51.73
CA THR A 152 -7.06 8.14 -52.18
C THR A 152 -6.80 9.23 -51.13
N PRO A 153 -6.06 10.29 -51.48
CA PRO A 153 -5.90 11.45 -50.61
C PRO A 153 -7.26 12.14 -50.42
N ARG A 154 -7.56 12.58 -49.19
CA ARG A 154 -8.73 13.44 -48.96
C ARG A 154 -8.47 14.85 -49.49
N PRO A 155 -9.35 15.41 -50.34
CA PRO A 155 -9.27 16.81 -50.74
C PRO A 155 -9.86 17.73 -49.64
N TRP A 156 -8.98 18.38 -48.88
CA TRP A 156 -8.97 19.76 -48.35
C TRP A 156 -10.32 20.44 -48.09
N GLU A 157 -10.46 21.08 -46.92
CA GLU A 157 -11.13 22.38 -46.80
C GLU A 157 -10.59 23.13 -45.57
N SER A 158 -10.60 24.46 -45.69
CA SER A 158 -9.68 25.45 -45.12
C SER A 158 -9.89 25.82 -43.66
#